data_AF-A0A2E8WUY4-F1
#
_entry.id   AF-A0A2E8WUY4-F1
#
_cell.length_a   1.000
_cell.length_b   1.000
_cell.length_c   1.000
_cell.angle_alpha   90.00
_cell.angle_beta   90.00
_cell.angle_gamma   90.00
#
_symmetry.space_group_name_H-M   'P 1'
#
loop_
_entity.id
_entity.type
_entity.pdbx_description
1 polymer ?
#
loop_
_entity_poly.entity_id
_entity_poly.type
_entity_poly.pdbx_seq_one_letter_code
_entity_poly.pdbx_strand_id
1 'polypeptide(L)'
;MKKKPKILTKDLLTEIDNLVEDIQIKGVLSQKQKINSIFAENVIPLLFEIKTSVEIENFSQNDLREKINFCLANTSDIVDIDSEYATFYSRIRVLRENILMRISGR
;
A
#
# COMPACT_ATOMS: atom_id res chain seq x y z
N MET A 1 -13.86 27.29 -2.89
CA MET A 1 -12.92 26.17 -2.69
C MET A 1 -13.34 25.04 -3.64
N LYS A 2 -12.47 24.63 -4.58
CA LYS A 2 -12.75 23.45 -5.42
C LYS A 2 -12.72 22.23 -4.50
N LYS A 3 -13.84 21.52 -4.33
CA LYS A 3 -13.87 20.21 -3.66
C LYS A 3 -12.89 19.32 -4.42
N LYS A 4 -11.86 18.80 -3.74
CA LYS A 4 -11.02 17.76 -4.32
C LYS A 4 -11.93 16.56 -4.63
N PRO A 5 -11.74 15.87 -5.78
CA PRO A 5 -12.54 14.70 -6.10
C PRO A 5 -12.38 13.67 -4.97
N LYS A 6 -13.52 13.24 -4.41
CA LYS A 6 -13.55 12.21 -3.36
C LYS A 6 -13.23 10.88 -4.02
N ILE A 7 -12.08 10.30 -3.67
CA ILE A 7 -11.66 8.98 -4.15
C ILE A 7 -12.66 7.94 -3.63
N LEU A 8 -13.15 7.08 -4.52
CA LEU A 8 -14.13 6.07 -4.14
C LEU A 8 -13.44 4.95 -3.36
N THR A 9 -14.12 4.40 -2.35
CA THR A 9 -13.62 3.22 -1.60
C THR A 9 -13.23 2.09 -2.54
N LYS A 10 -14.06 1.84 -3.55
CA LYS A 10 -13.83 0.80 -4.55
C LYS A 10 -12.49 0.96 -5.25
N ASP A 11 -12.13 2.18 -5.63
CA ASP A 11 -10.87 2.45 -6.34
C ASP A 11 -9.65 2.15 -5.47
N LEU A 12 -9.74 2.43 -4.16
CA LEU A 12 -8.68 2.09 -3.19
C LEU A 12 -8.52 0.58 -3.02
N LEU A 13 -9.65 -0.13 -2.88
CA LEU A 13 -9.64 -1.58 -2.71
C LEU A 13 -9.08 -2.28 -3.95
N THR A 14 -9.51 -1.85 -5.14
CA THR A 14 -8.98 -2.35 -6.41
C THR A 14 -7.49 -2.06 -6.56
N GLU A 15 -7.01 -0.88 -6.17
CA GLU A 15 -5.58 -0.58 -6.24
C GLU A 15 -4.76 -1.48 -5.29
N ILE A 16 -5.25 -1.76 -4.08
CA ILE A 16 -4.59 -2.68 -3.16
C ILE A 16 -4.49 -4.08 -3.76
N ASP A 17 -5.59 -4.59 -4.32
CA ASP A 17 -5.61 -5.92 -4.95
C ASP A 17 -4.62 -6.02 -6.12
N ASN A 18 -4.64 -5.04 -7.02
CA ASN A 18 -3.70 -4.99 -8.15
C ASN A 18 -2.24 -4.91 -7.66
N LEU A 19 -1.98 -4.16 -6.58
CA LEU A 19 -0.64 -3.98 -6.06
C LEU A 19 -0.09 -5.28 -5.46
N VAL A 20 -0.93 -6.05 -4.75
CA VAL A 20 -0.57 -7.38 -4.25
C VAL A 20 -0.30 -8.33 -5.41
N GLU A 21 -1.17 -8.37 -6.42
CA GLU A 21 -1.01 -9.23 -7.60
C GLU A 21 0.30 -8.92 -8.34
N ASP A 22 0.59 -7.66 -8.62
CA ASP A 22 1.80 -7.25 -9.33
C ASP A 22 3.08 -7.56 -8.54
N ILE A 23 3.05 -7.41 -7.21
CA ILE A 23 4.17 -7.82 -6.34
C ILE A 23 4.41 -9.32 -6.46
N GLN A 24 3.34 -10.12 -6.40
CA GLN A 24 3.45 -11.59 -6.49
C GLN A 24 3.98 -12.02 -7.86
N ILE A 25 3.47 -11.44 -8.95
CA ILE A 25 3.94 -11.70 -10.32
C ILE A 25 5.43 -11.34 -10.44
N LYS A 26 5.84 -10.14 -10.01
CA LYS A 26 7.26 -9.74 -10.04
C LYS A 26 8.11 -10.66 -9.18
N GLY A 27 7.59 -11.15 -8.05
CA GLY A 27 8.28 -12.10 -7.20
C GLY A 27 8.59 -13.42 -7.89
N VAL A 28 7.63 -13.96 -8.64
CA VAL A 28 7.80 -15.17 -9.46
C VAL A 28 8.81 -14.95 -10.59
N LEU A 29 8.73 -13.80 -11.28
CA LEU A 29 9.59 -13.47 -12.42
C LEU A 29 11.05 -13.19 -12.04
N SER A 30 11.26 -12.47 -10.94
CA SER A 30 12.61 -11.99 -10.54
C SER A 30 13.41 -13.01 -9.73
N GLN A 31 12.74 -13.95 -9.07
CA GLN A 31 13.36 -14.98 -8.20
C GLN A 31 14.32 -14.43 -7.13
N LYS A 32 14.17 -13.15 -6.74
CA LYS A 32 15.00 -12.52 -5.70
C LYS A 32 14.48 -12.89 -4.31
N GLN A 33 14.89 -14.06 -3.82
CA GLN A 33 14.35 -14.68 -2.60
C GLN A 33 14.32 -13.73 -1.39
N LYS A 34 15.38 -12.96 -1.14
CA LYS A 34 15.42 -12.00 -0.02
C LYS A 34 14.34 -10.92 -0.14
N ILE A 35 14.17 -10.33 -1.33
CA ILE A 35 13.17 -9.28 -1.56
C ILE A 35 11.75 -9.88 -1.48
N ASN A 36 11.57 -11.07 -2.04
CA ASN A 36 10.29 -11.78 -1.99
C ASN A 36 9.88 -12.09 -0.54
N SER A 37 10.83 -12.49 0.32
CA SER A 37 10.58 -12.69 1.76
C SER A 37 10.16 -11.38 2.44
N ILE A 38 10.83 -10.26 2.17
CA ILE A 38 10.45 -8.96 2.77
C ILE A 38 9.03 -8.57 2.32
N PHE A 39 8.67 -8.74 1.04
CA PHE A 39 7.31 -8.50 0.58
C PHE A 39 6.29 -9.40 1.28
N ALA A 40 6.57 -10.69 1.38
CA ALA A 40 5.65 -11.67 1.98
C ALA A 40 5.45 -11.48 3.49
N GLU A 41 6.49 -11.08 4.21
CA GLU A 41 6.46 -10.93 5.67
C GLU A 41 5.99 -9.54 6.11
N ASN A 42 6.37 -8.49 5.38
CA ASN A 42 6.25 -7.11 5.88
C ASN A 42 5.36 -6.19 5.05
N VAL A 43 5.10 -6.49 3.78
CA VAL A 43 4.35 -5.57 2.89
C VAL A 43 2.97 -6.12 2.56
N ILE A 44 2.87 -7.34 2.04
CA ILE A 44 1.59 -7.96 1.65
C ILE A 44 0.63 -8.09 2.84
N PRO A 45 1.05 -8.54 4.05
CA PRO A 45 0.17 -8.58 5.21
C PRO A 45 -0.39 -7.19 5.57
N LEU A 46 0.45 -6.16 5.55
CA LEU A 46 0.01 -4.78 5.81
C LEU A 46 -0.99 -4.29 4.76
N LEU A 47 -0.79 -4.61 3.48
CA LEU A 47 -1.74 -4.27 2.42
C LEU A 47 -3.12 -4.91 2.67
N PHE A 48 -3.17 -6.16 3.13
CA PHE A 48 -4.44 -6.79 3.51
C PHE A 48 -5.09 -6.13 4.73
N GLU A 49 -4.33 -5.81 5.78
CA GLU A 49 -4.86 -5.12 6.95
C GLU A 49 -5.40 -3.72 6.60
N ILE A 50 -4.72 -3.01 5.70
CA ILE A 50 -5.15 -1.73 5.15
C ILE A 50 -6.45 -1.91 4.36
N LYS A 51 -6.54 -2.94 3.51
CA LYS A 51 -7.76 -3.27 2.75
C LYS A 51 -8.94 -3.48 3.70
N THR A 52 -8.78 -4.35 4.69
CA THR A 52 -9.81 -4.64 5.69
C THR A 52 -10.23 -3.38 6.44
N SER A 53 -9.28 -2.52 6.80
CA SER A 53 -9.58 -1.25 7.48
C SER A 53 -10.34 -0.27 6.56
N VAL A 54 -10.06 -0.26 5.26
CA VAL A 54 -10.78 0.58 4.29
C VAL A 54 -12.19 0.06 4.01
N GLU A 55 -12.40 -1.26 4.07
CA GLU A 55 -13.71 -1.92 3.93
C GLU A 55 -14.62 -1.70 5.14
N ILE A 56 -14.06 -1.81 6.35
CA ILE A 56 -14.82 -1.67 7.59
C ILE A 56 -14.90 -0.19 7.94
N GLU A 57 -16.07 0.44 7.88
CA GLU A 57 -16.21 1.90 8.09
C GLU A 57 -15.88 2.39 9.52
N ASN A 58 -15.68 1.48 10.49
CA ASN A 58 -15.51 1.79 11.91
C ASN A 58 -14.11 1.39 12.45
N PHE A 59 -13.05 1.88 11.81
CA PHE A 59 -11.65 1.61 12.17
C PHE A 59 -10.99 2.82 12.86
N SER A 60 -9.89 2.57 13.59
CA SER A 60 -9.07 3.65 14.14
C SER A 60 -8.29 4.36 13.02
N GLN A 61 -8.56 5.65 12.80
CA GLN A 61 -7.85 6.44 11.79
C GLN A 61 -6.34 6.51 12.04
N ASN A 62 -5.91 6.47 13.31
CA ASN A 62 -4.49 6.46 13.67
C ASN A 62 -3.85 5.12 13.32
N ASP A 63 -4.54 4.01 13.60
CA ASP A 63 -4.07 2.67 13.25
C ASP A 63 -3.90 2.52 11.73
N LEU A 64 -4.89 2.94 10.93
CA LEU A 64 -4.76 2.91 9.48
C LEU A 64 -3.61 3.78 8.98
N ARG A 65 -3.41 4.96 9.59
CA ARG A 65 -2.29 5.86 9.27
C ARG A 65 -0.94 5.21 9.56
N GLU A 66 -0.80 4.54 10.69
CA GLU A 66 0.43 3.84 11.07
C GLU A 66 0.71 2.68 10.11
N LYS A 67 -0.29 1.84 9.83
CA LYS A 67 -0.16 0.71 8.90
C LYS A 67 0.30 1.13 7.51
N ILE A 68 -0.31 2.17 6.93
CA ILE A 68 0.08 2.63 5.60
C ILE A 68 1.46 3.30 5.58
N ASN A 69 1.87 3.93 6.68
CA ASN A 69 3.22 4.48 6.82
C ASN A 69 4.27 3.38 6.96
N PHE A 70 3.99 2.33 7.74
CA PHE A 70 4.87 1.16 7.85
C PHE A 70 4.97 0.41 6.52
N CYS A 71 3.86 0.24 5.80
CA CYS A 71 3.85 -0.37 4.47
C CYS A 71 4.77 0.38 3.49
N LEU A 72 4.70 1.72 3.50
CA LEU A 72 5.59 2.55 2.70
C LEU A 72 7.07 2.43 3.13
N ALA A 73 7.35 2.45 4.44
CA ALA A 73 8.71 2.33 4.96
C ALA A 73 9.36 1.00 4.56
N ASN A 74 8.66 -0.12 4.77
CA ASN A 74 9.13 -1.44 4.36
C ASN A 74 9.40 -1.52 2.84
N THR A 75 8.58 -0.84 2.04
CA THR A 75 8.82 -0.79 0.59
C THR A 75 10.00 0.12 0.22
N SER A 76 10.28 1.16 1.01
CA SER A 76 11.48 1.99 0.85
C SER A 76 12.74 1.14 1.08
N ASP A 77 12.76 0.34 2.14
CA ASP A 77 13.89 -0.54 2.45
C ASP A 77 14.16 -1.54 1.31
N ILE A 78 13.11 -2.01 0.62
CA ILE A 78 13.24 -2.85 -0.57
C ILE A 78 13.88 -2.06 -1.73
N VAL A 79 13.51 -0.80 -1.92
CA VAL A 79 14.10 0.06 -2.98
C VAL A 79 15.58 0.35 -2.71
N ASP A 80 15.96 0.51 -1.44
CA ASP A 80 17.36 0.68 -1.05
C ASP A 80 18.20 -0.58 -1.33
N ILE A 81 17.58 -1.77 -1.23
CA ILE A 81 18.19 -3.04 -1.65
C ILE A 81 18.25 -3.12 -3.18
N ASP A 82 17.18 -2.72 -3.86
CA ASP A 82 17.05 -2.82 -5.30
C ASP A 82 16.05 -1.80 -5.89
N SER A 83 16.61 -0.85 -6.65
CA SER A 83 15.85 0.22 -7.27
C SER A 83 14.81 -0.23 -8.31
N GLU A 84 14.87 -1.46 -8.83
CA GLU A 84 13.85 -1.99 -9.75
C GLU A 84 12.44 -2.03 -9.14
N TYR A 85 12.34 -2.02 -7.81
CA TYR A 85 11.07 -2.08 -7.09
C TYR A 85 10.49 -0.68 -6.78
N ALA A 86 11.11 0.39 -7.28
CA ALA A 86 10.66 1.78 -7.06
C ALA A 86 9.22 2.06 -7.55
N THR A 87 8.75 1.28 -8.53
CA THR A 87 7.36 1.36 -8.99
C THR A 87 6.37 1.00 -7.88
N PHE A 88 6.65 -0.02 -7.07
CA PHE A 88 5.77 -0.41 -5.95
C PHE A 88 5.77 0.65 -4.85
N TYR A 89 6.94 1.19 -4.51
CA TYR A 89 7.05 2.31 -3.58
C TYR A 89 6.19 3.50 -4.02
N SER A 90 6.30 3.87 -5.30
CA SER A 90 5.55 5.00 -5.87
C SER A 90 4.05 4.80 -5.77
N ARG A 91 3.55 3.59 -6.05
CA ARG A 91 2.13 3.24 -5.93
C ARG A 91 1.65 3.24 -4.48
N ILE A 92 2.41 2.66 -3.55
CA ILE A 92 2.07 2.69 -2.12
C ILE A 92 2.07 4.12 -1.59
N ARG A 93 2.97 4.99 -2.06
CA ARG A 93 2.98 6.42 -1.71
C ARG A 93 1.70 7.13 -2.13
N VAL A 94 1.21 6.86 -3.35
CA VAL A 94 -0.06 7.41 -3.84
C VAL A 94 -1.25 6.83 -3.05
N LEU A 95 -1.25 5.53 -2.79
CA LEU A 95 -2.26 4.88 -1.94
C LEU A 95 -2.33 5.53 -0.55
N ARG A 96 -1.16 5.78 0.07
CA ARG A 96 -1.05 6.51 1.33
C ARG A 96 -1.68 7.88 1.26
N GLU A 97 -1.33 8.68 0.26
CA GLU A 97 -1.88 10.03 0.11
C GLU A 97 -3.40 9.99 -0.01
N ASN A 98 -3.94 9.02 -0.75
CA ASN A 98 -5.38 8.85 -0.93
C ASN A 98 -6.10 8.43 0.37
N ILE A 99 -5.51 7.51 1.13
CA ILE A 99 -6.02 7.10 2.45
C ILE A 99 -5.97 8.27 3.44
N LEU A 100 -4.87 9.02 3.47
CA LEU A 100 -4.71 10.17 4.36
C LEU A 100 -5.70 11.29 4.04
N MET A 101 -5.96 11.57 2.77
CA MET A 101 -7.01 12.51 2.36
C MET A 101 -8.38 12.06 2.88
N ARG A 102 -8.72 10.77 2.69
CA ARG A 102 -9.98 10.19 3.14
C ARG A 102 -10.21 10.34 4.65
N ILE A 103 -9.22 9.97 5.48
CA ILE A 103 -9.37 10.07 6.94
C ILE A 103 -9.34 11.52 7.44
N SER A 104 -8.68 12.44 6.70
CA SER A 104 -8.64 13.86 7.07
C SER A 104 -9.93 14.63 6.78
N GLY A 105 -10.91 14.00 6.12
CA GLY A 105 -12.18 14.63 5.76
C GLY A 105 -12.05 15.77 4.74
N ARG A 106 -10.94 15.82 3.98
CA ARG A 106 -10.62 16.87 2.99
C ARG A 106 -10.66 16.37 1.56
#